data_AF-A0A926JZG8-F1
#
_entry.id   AF-A0A926JZG8-F1
#
_cell.length_a   1.000
_cell.length_b   1.000
_cell.length_c   1.000
_cell.angle_alpha   90.00
_cell.angle_beta   90.00
_cell.angle_gamma   90.00
#
_symmetry.space_group_name_H-M   'P 1'
#
loop_
_entity.id
_entity.type
_entity.pdbx_description
1 polymer ?
#
loop_
_entity_poly.entity_id
_entity_poly.type
_entity_poly.pdbx_seq_one_letter_code
_entity_poly.pdbx_strand_id
1 'polypeptide(L)'
;MQPISYAARRARRRPLAVAAAALLVAMSLAGCGGADPTLADLPSDVASARPTISAEEAQFVLAAEKLGAKVTGATVADDIETGTTTCWALENGGVQLRQIAVDDAERPLGNTGDALRTKQLMAAGVQAFCPDHDDQVGQLDLP
;
A
#
# COMPACT_ATOMS: atom_id res chain seq x y z
N MET A 1 -2.58 -74.67 -18.35
CA MET A 1 -2.63 -74.99 -16.91
C MET A 1 -3.17 -73.79 -16.16
N GLN A 2 -4.41 -73.89 -15.66
CA GLN A 2 -4.88 -73.09 -14.53
C GLN A 2 -4.70 -73.92 -13.25
N PRO A 3 -4.57 -73.26 -12.08
CA PRO A 3 -5.41 -73.69 -10.97
C PRO A 3 -6.34 -72.58 -10.45
N ILE A 4 -7.46 -73.08 -9.91
CA ILE A 4 -8.69 -72.41 -9.51
C ILE A 4 -8.65 -72.03 -8.01
N SER A 5 -9.12 -70.81 -7.72
CA SER A 5 -9.91 -70.27 -6.60
C SER A 5 -9.88 -70.88 -5.19
N TYR A 6 -9.95 -70.01 -4.16
CA TYR A 6 -11.13 -69.76 -3.27
C TYR A 6 -10.77 -68.64 -2.26
N ALA A 7 -11.45 -67.48 -2.25
CA ALA A 7 -12.52 -67.06 -1.30
C ALA A 7 -12.07 -67.03 0.19
N ALA A 8 -12.41 -66.07 1.06
CA ALA A 8 -13.14 -64.82 1.04
C ALA A 8 -13.10 -64.21 2.46
N ARG A 9 -13.52 -62.93 2.60
CA ARG A 9 -14.09 -62.27 3.81
C ARG A 9 -13.08 -61.94 4.94
N ARG A 10 -13.16 -60.83 5.68
CA ARG A 10 -14.24 -59.86 5.95
C ARG A 10 -13.63 -58.60 6.60
N ALA A 11 -14.21 -57.45 6.29
CA ALA A 11 -14.39 -56.22 7.06
C ALA A 11 -13.72 -56.04 8.45
N ARG A 12 -13.17 -54.85 8.70
CA ARG A 12 -13.76 -53.83 9.61
C ARG A 12 -12.93 -52.53 9.71
N ARG A 13 -13.62 -51.42 9.43
CA ARG A 13 -13.68 -50.18 10.25
C ARG A 13 -12.41 -49.30 10.39
N ARG A 14 -12.43 -48.17 9.68
CA ARG A 14 -12.03 -46.84 10.19
C ARG A 14 -12.84 -46.53 11.49
N PRO A 15 -12.45 -45.63 12.42
CA PRO A 15 -11.84 -44.31 12.16
C PRO A 15 -10.90 -43.76 13.29
N LEU A 16 -10.65 -42.44 13.24
CA LEU A 16 -10.16 -41.50 14.28
C LEU A 16 -8.68 -41.12 14.14
N ALA A 17 -8.39 -39.97 13.54
CA ALA A 17 -8.41 -38.62 14.16
C ALA A 17 -7.09 -38.35 14.92
N VAL A 18 -6.17 -37.68 14.23
CA VAL A 18 -5.07 -36.96 14.89
C VAL A 18 -5.32 -35.49 14.62
N ALA A 19 -5.84 -34.82 15.64
CA ALA A 19 -5.89 -33.38 15.73
C ALA A 19 -4.45 -32.86 15.85
N ALA A 20 -3.99 -32.11 14.85
CA ALA A 20 -2.81 -31.28 14.98
C ALA A 20 -3.29 -29.84 15.11
N ALA A 21 -3.23 -29.33 16.35
CA ALA A 21 -3.48 -27.94 16.68
C ALA A 21 -2.42 -27.08 15.98
N ALA A 22 -2.81 -26.40 14.90
CA ALA A 22 -2.04 -25.30 14.37
C ALA A 22 -2.35 -24.06 15.21
N LEU A 23 -1.43 -23.71 16.13
CA LEU A 23 -1.35 -22.38 16.69
C LEU A 23 -1.09 -21.41 15.53
N LEU A 24 -2.14 -20.75 15.03
CA LEU A 24 -1.99 -19.53 14.27
C LEU A 24 -1.67 -18.43 15.27
N VAL A 25 -0.39 -18.11 15.35
CA VAL A 25 0.11 -16.87 15.93
C VAL A 25 -0.48 -15.74 15.09
N ALA A 26 -1.58 -15.15 15.57
CA ALA A 26 -2.03 -13.86 15.10
C ALA A 26 -0.99 -12.84 15.57
N MET A 27 0.01 -12.56 14.71
CA MET A 27 0.80 -11.37 14.85
C MET A 27 -0.11 -10.20 14.48
N SER A 28 -0.81 -9.68 15.48
CA SER A 28 -1.35 -8.33 15.43
C SER A 28 -0.15 -7.40 15.24
N LEU A 29 0.13 -7.02 14.00
CA LEU A 29 0.93 -5.82 13.76
C LEU A 29 0.14 -4.69 14.38
N ALA A 30 0.49 -4.37 15.63
CA ALA A 30 0.26 -3.06 16.19
C ALA A 30 1.00 -2.09 15.26
N GLY A 31 0.30 -1.61 14.24
CA GLY A 31 0.65 -0.36 13.60
C GLY A 31 0.90 0.63 14.72
N CYS A 32 2.04 1.31 14.68
CA CYS A 32 2.39 2.32 15.67
C CYS A 32 1.19 3.26 15.84
N GLY A 33 0.54 3.18 17.00
CA GLY A 33 -0.69 3.90 17.32
C GLY A 33 -0.46 5.40 17.48
N GLY A 34 -0.26 6.09 16.35
CA GLY A 34 -0.56 7.51 16.25
C GLY A 34 -2.07 7.68 16.17
N ALA A 35 -2.58 8.76 16.76
CA ALA A 35 -3.94 9.19 16.46
C ALA A 35 -4.02 9.55 14.97
N ASP A 36 -5.12 9.17 14.32
CA ASP A 36 -5.39 9.60 12.95
C ASP A 36 -5.40 11.13 12.87
N PRO A 37 -4.79 11.73 11.83
CA PRO A 37 -4.77 13.17 11.68
C PRO A 37 -6.18 13.71 11.47
N THR A 38 -6.40 14.91 12.01
CA THR A 38 -7.66 15.62 11.98
C THR A 38 -7.54 16.88 11.11
N LEU A 39 -8.68 17.52 10.82
CA LEU A 39 -8.69 18.82 10.11
C LEU A 39 -7.82 19.89 10.78
N ALA A 40 -7.62 19.82 12.10
CA ALA A 40 -6.82 20.80 12.84
C ALA A 40 -5.31 20.63 12.61
N ASP A 41 -4.88 19.46 12.14
CA ASP A 41 -3.48 19.17 11.84
C ASP A 41 -3.08 19.65 10.44
N LEU A 42 -4.07 19.92 9.58
CA LEU A 42 -3.84 20.30 8.18
C LEU A 42 -3.56 21.79 8.01
N PRO A 43 -2.85 22.18 6.92
CA PRO A 43 -2.78 23.57 6.49
C PRO A 43 -4.17 24.19 6.37
N SER A 44 -4.32 25.43 6.84
CA SER A 44 -5.64 26.07 6.94
C SER A 44 -6.36 26.21 5.59
N ASP A 45 -5.60 26.43 4.51
CA ASP A 45 -6.13 26.51 3.15
C ASP A 45 -6.58 25.14 2.63
N VAL A 46 -5.86 24.06 2.96
CA VAL A 46 -6.27 22.68 2.68
C VAL A 46 -7.53 22.31 3.45
N ALA A 47 -7.58 22.55 4.76
CA ALA A 47 -8.74 22.28 5.60
C ALA A 47 -9.98 23.06 5.14
N SER A 48 -9.79 24.29 4.67
CA SER A 48 -10.87 25.13 4.12
C SER A 48 -11.37 24.62 2.77
N ALA A 49 -10.46 24.14 1.89
CA ALA A 49 -10.80 23.63 0.58
C ALA A 49 -11.47 22.24 0.63
N ARG A 50 -11.09 21.40 1.60
CA ARG A 50 -11.62 20.04 1.77
C ARG A 50 -12.05 19.77 3.23
N PRO A 51 -13.19 20.34 3.69
CA PRO A 51 -13.67 20.15 5.05
C PRO A 51 -14.14 18.72 5.35
N THR A 52 -14.26 17.86 4.34
CA THR A 52 -14.64 16.45 4.45
C THR A 52 -13.52 15.51 3.99
N ILE A 53 -12.26 15.95 4.10
CA ILE A 53 -11.08 15.12 3.82
C ILE A 53 -11.05 13.90 4.76
N SER A 54 -10.68 12.73 4.24
CA SER A 54 -10.55 11.52 5.05
C SER A 54 -9.28 11.57 5.91
N ALA A 55 -9.17 10.65 6.88
CA ALA A 55 -7.96 10.50 7.68
C ALA A 55 -6.76 10.11 6.81
N GLU A 56 -6.93 9.19 5.86
CA GLU A 56 -5.89 8.73 4.94
C GLU A 56 -5.43 9.86 4.00
N GLU A 57 -6.37 10.63 3.46
CA GLU A 57 -6.07 11.81 2.65
C GLU A 57 -5.35 12.88 3.49
N ALA A 58 -5.70 13.05 4.76
CA ALA A 58 -5.00 13.93 5.67
C ALA A 58 -3.58 13.43 5.99
N GLN A 59 -3.39 12.11 6.18
CA GLN A 59 -2.06 11.49 6.32
C GLN A 59 -1.20 11.76 5.09
N PHE A 60 -1.77 11.62 3.89
CA PHE A 60 -1.09 11.95 2.64
C PHE A 60 -0.60 13.40 2.60
N VAL A 61 -1.46 14.37 2.94
CA VAL A 61 -1.09 15.80 2.96
C VAL A 61 0.10 16.04 3.90
N LEU A 62 0.05 15.49 5.12
CA LEU A 62 1.11 15.66 6.11
C LEU A 62 2.41 14.95 5.71
N ALA A 63 2.30 13.77 5.11
CA ALA A 63 3.46 13.03 4.58
C ALA A 63 4.12 13.80 3.43
N ALA A 64 3.33 14.36 2.51
CA ALA A 64 3.83 15.19 1.41
C ALA A 64 4.57 16.43 1.93
N GLU A 65 4.00 17.15 2.90
CA GLU A 65 4.67 18.30 3.51
C GLU A 65 5.98 17.93 4.20
N LYS A 66 6.01 16.81 4.93
CA LYS A 66 7.22 16.28 5.56
C LYS A 66 8.32 15.93 4.56
N LEU A 67 7.93 15.45 3.38
CA LEU A 67 8.84 15.15 2.27
C LEU A 67 9.26 16.40 1.49
N GLY A 68 8.65 17.56 1.75
CA GLY A 68 8.95 18.83 1.10
C GLY A 68 8.02 19.20 -0.07
N ALA A 69 7.01 18.39 -0.36
CA ALA A 69 5.96 18.72 -1.33
C ALA A 69 4.86 19.55 -0.67
N LYS A 70 4.76 20.83 -1.05
CA LYS A 70 3.74 21.72 -0.52
C LYS A 70 2.38 21.46 -1.18
N VAL A 71 1.46 20.89 -0.42
CA VAL A 71 0.05 20.74 -0.79
C VAL A 71 -0.73 21.97 -0.32
N THR A 72 -1.59 22.51 -1.18
CA THR A 72 -2.36 23.73 -0.87
C THR A 72 -3.84 23.50 -1.11
N GLY A 73 -4.69 24.41 -0.63
CA GLY A 73 -6.13 24.35 -0.91
C GLY A 73 -6.47 24.35 -2.41
N ALA A 74 -5.59 24.91 -3.25
CA ALA A 74 -5.76 24.92 -4.70
C ALA A 74 -5.32 23.62 -5.39
N THR A 75 -4.40 22.87 -4.79
CA THR A 75 -3.77 21.69 -5.42
C THR A 75 -4.14 20.37 -4.75
N VAL A 76 -4.76 20.40 -3.56
CA VAL A 76 -4.99 19.20 -2.75
C VAL A 76 -5.76 18.10 -3.48
N ALA A 77 -6.71 18.44 -4.35
CA ALA A 77 -7.43 17.44 -5.13
C ALA A 77 -6.50 16.70 -6.10
N ASP A 78 -5.75 17.43 -6.92
CA ASP A 78 -4.81 16.89 -7.91
C ASP A 78 -3.63 16.16 -7.25
N ASP A 79 -3.17 16.68 -6.10
CA ASP A 79 -2.11 16.06 -5.29
C ASP A 79 -2.57 14.69 -4.78
N ILE A 80 -3.78 14.59 -4.24
CA ILE A 80 -4.37 13.32 -3.77
C ILE A 80 -4.60 12.37 -4.95
N GLU A 81 -5.06 12.88 -6.10
CA GLU A 81 -5.19 12.08 -7.32
C GLU A 81 -3.83 11.48 -7.74
N THR A 82 -2.75 12.25 -7.63
CA THR A 82 -1.39 11.74 -7.90
C THR A 82 -1.03 10.59 -6.97
N GLY A 83 -1.26 10.74 -5.66
CA GLY A 83 -0.96 9.70 -4.67
C GLY A 83 -1.81 8.43 -4.87
N THR A 84 -3.11 8.60 -5.06
CA THR A 84 -4.05 7.48 -5.28
C THR A 84 -3.82 6.77 -6.62
N THR A 85 -3.48 7.50 -7.68
CA THR A 85 -3.14 6.92 -8.99
C THR A 85 -1.83 6.14 -8.92
N THR A 86 -0.82 6.67 -8.22
CA THR A 86 0.43 5.94 -7.94
C THR A 86 0.11 4.61 -7.28
N CYS A 87 -0.72 4.66 -6.24
CA CYS A 87 -1.09 3.50 -5.47
C CYS A 87 -1.87 2.46 -6.29
N TRP A 88 -2.86 2.90 -7.06
CA TRP A 88 -3.61 2.05 -7.98
C TRP A 88 -2.68 1.32 -8.96
N ALA A 89 -1.68 2.02 -9.51
CA ALA A 89 -0.72 1.42 -10.43
C ALA A 89 0.13 0.32 -9.78
N LEU A 90 0.53 0.48 -8.52
CA LEU A 90 1.30 -0.54 -7.80
C LEU A 90 0.46 -1.77 -7.48
N GLU A 91 -0.75 -1.57 -6.95
CA GLU A 91 -1.63 -2.66 -6.52
C GLU A 91 -2.24 -3.43 -7.71
N ASN A 92 -2.65 -2.72 -8.77
CA ASN A 92 -3.44 -3.28 -9.86
C ASN A 92 -2.67 -3.38 -11.17
N GLY A 93 -1.66 -2.52 -11.36
CA GLY A 93 -0.84 -2.50 -12.58
C GLY A 93 0.30 -3.53 -12.57
N GLY A 94 0.67 -4.07 -11.41
CA GLY A 94 1.79 -5.02 -11.29
C GLY A 94 3.14 -4.41 -11.66
N VAL A 95 3.26 -3.09 -11.57
CA VAL A 95 4.48 -2.32 -11.85
C VAL A 95 5.17 -1.91 -10.55
N GLN A 96 6.46 -1.60 -10.64
CA GLN A 96 7.23 -1.04 -9.52
C GLN A 96 7.23 0.47 -9.55
N LEU A 97 7.43 1.10 -8.40
CA LEU A 97 7.41 2.55 -8.24
C LEU A 97 8.41 3.25 -9.18
N ARG A 98 9.62 2.70 -9.38
CA ARG A 98 10.59 3.26 -10.35
C ARG A 98 10.12 3.26 -11.80
N GLN A 99 9.19 2.37 -12.16
CA GLN A 99 8.70 2.23 -13.54
C GLN A 99 7.64 3.29 -13.87
N ILE A 100 6.96 3.81 -12.85
CA ILE A 100 5.95 4.88 -12.99
C ILE A 100 6.51 6.25 -12.61
N ALA A 101 7.62 6.31 -11.87
CA ALA A 101 8.32 7.55 -11.53
C ALA A 101 9.26 8.00 -12.67
N VAL A 102 8.68 8.16 -13.87
CA VAL A 102 9.39 8.54 -15.09
C VAL A 102 8.79 9.80 -15.74
N ASP A 103 9.58 10.50 -16.54
CA ASP A 103 9.14 11.61 -17.39
C ASP A 103 8.51 11.13 -18.71
N ASP A 104 8.05 12.06 -19.55
CA ASP A 104 7.44 11.76 -20.86
C ASP A 104 8.36 11.02 -21.84
N ALA A 105 9.67 10.98 -21.57
CA ALA A 105 10.67 10.26 -22.34
C ALA A 105 11.08 8.92 -21.69
N GLU A 106 10.29 8.43 -20.74
CA GLU A 106 10.52 7.19 -19.97
C GLU A 106 11.83 7.20 -19.15
N ARG A 107 12.33 8.39 -18.80
CA ARG A 107 13.52 8.53 -17.95
C ARG A 107 13.12 8.74 -16.51
N PRO A 108 13.90 8.26 -15.52
CA PRO A 108 13.60 8.52 -14.11
C PRO A 108 13.42 10.01 -13.82
N LEU A 109 12.41 10.34 -13.01
CA LEU A 109 12.15 11.71 -12.59
C LEU A 109 13.37 12.30 -11.86
N GLY A 110 13.70 13.55 -12.19
CA GLY A 110 14.82 14.29 -11.59
C GLY A 110 14.56 14.72 -10.14
N ASN A 111 15.62 15.17 -9.47
CA ASN A 111 15.62 15.61 -8.07
C ASN A 111 15.50 17.14 -7.89
N THR A 112 14.82 17.82 -8.83
CA THR A 112 14.60 19.27 -8.76
C THR A 112 13.22 19.66 -9.29
N GLY A 113 12.69 20.79 -8.80
CA GLY A 113 11.47 21.40 -9.32
C GLY A 113 10.26 20.46 -9.27
N ASP A 114 9.44 20.49 -10.32
CA ASP A 114 8.20 19.71 -10.38
C ASP A 114 8.46 18.20 -10.36
N ALA A 115 9.55 17.73 -10.98
CA ALA A 115 9.90 16.31 -10.94
C ALA A 115 10.16 15.81 -9.51
N LEU A 116 10.89 16.59 -8.70
CA LEU A 116 11.09 16.26 -7.28
C LEU A 116 9.76 16.28 -6.54
N ARG A 117 8.95 17.31 -6.78
CA ARG A 117 7.63 17.44 -6.15
C ARG A 117 6.74 16.23 -6.47
N THR A 118 6.72 15.77 -7.71
CA THR A 118 5.98 14.56 -8.10
C THR A 118 6.50 13.34 -7.36
N LYS A 119 7.81 13.14 -7.26
CA LYS A 119 8.37 12.01 -6.50
C LYS A 119 7.97 12.05 -5.02
N GLN A 120 8.01 13.23 -4.40
CA GLN A 120 7.58 13.42 -3.02
C GLN A 120 6.09 13.10 -2.84
N LEU A 121 5.23 13.49 -3.78
CA LEU A 121 3.81 13.09 -3.78
C LEU A 121 3.63 11.59 -3.97
N MET A 122 4.37 10.96 -4.87
CA MET A 122 4.31 9.52 -5.09
C MET A 122 4.71 8.76 -3.82
N ALA A 123 5.80 9.18 -3.16
CA ALA A 123 6.23 8.63 -1.88
C ALA A 123 5.17 8.81 -0.78
N ALA A 124 4.61 10.02 -0.63
CA ALA A 124 3.52 10.28 0.31
C ALA A 124 2.29 9.42 0.00
N GLY A 125 1.97 9.24 -1.28
CA GLY A 125 0.88 8.41 -1.77
C GLY A 125 1.05 6.95 -1.40
N VAL A 126 2.25 6.39 -1.57
CA VAL A 126 2.57 5.02 -1.16
C VAL A 126 2.41 4.87 0.36
N GLN A 127 2.97 5.80 1.14
CA GLN A 127 2.92 5.75 2.60
C GLN A 127 1.49 5.83 3.16
N ALA A 128 0.64 6.65 2.54
CA ALA A 128 -0.71 6.89 3.03
C ALA A 128 -1.76 5.91 2.47
N PHE A 129 -1.66 5.55 1.19
CA PHE A 129 -2.73 4.82 0.49
C PHE A 129 -2.44 3.33 0.27
N CYS A 130 -1.16 2.91 0.16
CA CYS A 130 -0.78 1.49 0.04
C CYS A 130 0.55 1.22 0.75
N PRO A 131 0.52 1.20 2.10
CA PRO A 131 1.72 1.00 2.91
C PRO A 131 2.40 -0.36 2.68
N ASP A 132 1.70 -1.34 2.09
CA ASP A 132 2.28 -2.63 1.69
C ASP A 132 3.37 -2.49 0.61
N HIS A 133 3.46 -1.34 -0.05
CA HIS A 133 4.48 -1.01 -1.06
C HIS A 133 5.53 0.02 -0.57
N ASP A 134 5.55 0.36 0.72
CA ASP A 134 6.46 1.37 1.29
C ASP A 134 7.95 0.99 1.10
N ASP A 135 8.26 -0.29 0.99
CA ASP A 135 9.60 -0.79 0.65
C ASP A 135 10.10 -0.26 -0.71
N GLN A 136 9.20 0.15 -1.60
CA GLN A 136 9.52 0.71 -2.90
C GLN A 136 9.84 2.21 -2.86
N VAL A 137 9.53 2.94 -1.79
CA VAL A 137 9.79 4.39 -1.69
C VAL A 137 11.27 4.72 -1.90
N GLY A 138 12.17 3.85 -1.42
CA GLY A 138 13.61 3.99 -1.65
C GLY A 138 14.02 3.97 -3.14
N GLN A 139 13.18 3.45 -4.04
CA GLN A 139 13.44 3.46 -5.48
C GLN A 139 13.30 4.85 -6.10
N LEU A 140 12.67 5.78 -5.39
CA LEU A 140 12.54 7.15 -5.85
C LEU A 140 13.85 7.93 -5.68
N ASP A 141 14.84 7.50 -4.89
CA ASP A 141 16.09 8.27 -4.74
C ASP A 141 15.84 9.76 -4.39
N LEU A 142 14.95 9.97 -3.41
CA LEU A 142 14.67 11.28 -2.84
C LEU A 142 15.91 11.79 -2.07
N PRO A 143 16.24 13.10 -2.15
CA PRO A 143 17.43 13.69 -1.52
C PRO A 143 17.37 13.78 0.01
#